data_AF-A0A1A7KNB8-F1
#
_entry.id   AF-A0A1A7KNB8-F1
#
_cell.length_a   1.000
_cell.length_b   1.000
_cell.length_c   1.000
_cell.angle_alpha   90.00
_cell.angle_beta   90.00
_cell.angle_gamma   90.00
#
_symmetry.space_group_name_H-M   'P 1'
#
loop_
_entity.id
_entity.type
_entity.pdbx_description
1 polymer ?
#
loop_
_entity_poly.entity_id
_entity_poly.type
_entity_poly.pdbx_seq_one_letter_code
_entity_poly.pdbx_strand_id
1 'polypeptide(L)'
;MKRNFNFCLLAGAFAVFSLSACNDDTMEISVSESQTENLKPEQPGELEKICYYVDQYWSSNAVLTTSLPNSTDTSFMNAQMTKIASLWGRSNPTLRFVNDPSSPNSTYNAISYSTGKIYYGYAIYADAKSKGGNIVNAMILAHEYGHQLQYIFGLPSVSESTARPNELEADGFAGYYLRRPNGYNQTSFAQIAAAYEFAQSIGDYQTTSAGHHGTPPQRRSAVRLGFLLGQYDLSAADFDYNFFYYYQGVLNGTYKMAKNSKFPELDAYMSQYLDELKQIQSGEISAEEFKELK
;
A
#
# COMPACT_ATOMS: atom_id res chain seq x y z
N MET A 1 -41.66 -60.05 38.33
CA MET A 1 -41.77 -58.57 38.19
C MET A 1 -40.36 -58.02 38.02
N LYS A 2 -40.23 -57.02 37.14
CA LYS A 2 -39.04 -56.48 36.46
C LYS A 2 -37.87 -55.98 37.34
N ARG A 3 -36.64 -56.14 36.77
CA ARG A 3 -35.47 -55.20 36.71
C ARG A 3 -34.75 -54.87 38.03
N ASN A 4 -33.44 -54.59 38.11
CA ASN A 4 -32.32 -54.55 37.17
C ASN A 4 -31.03 -54.51 38.02
N PHE A 5 -29.95 -55.14 37.55
CA PHE A 5 -28.59 -54.94 38.08
C PHE A 5 -28.04 -53.60 37.59
N ASN A 6 -27.49 -52.78 38.50
CA ASN A 6 -26.67 -51.63 38.15
C ASN A 6 -25.24 -51.83 38.68
N PHE A 7 -24.31 -51.88 37.74
CA PHE A 7 -22.86 -51.84 37.91
C PHE A 7 -22.44 -50.39 38.18
N CYS A 8 -21.63 -50.15 39.21
CA CYS A 8 -20.84 -48.92 39.33
C CYS A 8 -19.35 -49.30 39.36
N LEU A 9 -18.65 -49.04 38.26
CA LEU A 9 -17.21 -49.09 38.12
C LEU A 9 -16.63 -47.70 38.38
N LEU A 10 -15.62 -47.64 39.25
CA LEU A 10 -14.65 -46.55 39.37
C LEU A 10 -13.58 -46.71 38.28
N ALA A 11 -13.29 -45.62 37.56
CA ALA A 11 -12.00 -45.28 36.94
C ALA A 11 -12.13 -43.80 36.51
N GLY A 12 -11.27 -42.86 36.86
CA GLY A 12 -9.80 -42.87 36.74
C GLY A 12 -9.46 -41.80 35.70
N ALA A 13 -9.01 -40.63 36.17
CA ALA A 13 -8.83 -39.43 35.37
C ALA A 13 -7.67 -39.53 34.35
N PHE A 14 -7.89 -38.98 33.15
CA PHE A 14 -6.83 -38.51 32.26
C PHE A 14 -7.21 -37.11 31.75
N ALA A 15 -6.42 -36.11 32.13
CA ALA A 15 -6.52 -34.76 31.57
C ALA A 15 -5.82 -34.75 30.21
N VAL A 16 -6.59 -34.47 29.15
CA VAL A 16 -6.06 -34.27 27.79
C VAL A 16 -5.75 -32.79 27.62
N PHE A 17 -4.48 -32.44 27.46
CA PHE A 17 -4.08 -31.12 26.96
C PHE A 17 -4.42 -31.06 25.46
N SER A 18 -5.43 -30.27 25.10
CA SER A 18 -5.73 -29.96 23.71
C SER A 18 -4.73 -28.90 23.20
N LEU A 19 -3.83 -29.28 22.31
CA LEU A 19 -3.10 -28.35 21.46
C LEU A 19 -4.07 -27.91 20.36
N SER A 20 -4.50 -26.64 20.40
CA SER A 20 -5.28 -26.04 19.32
C SER A 20 -4.36 -25.78 18.13
N ALA A 21 -4.47 -26.61 17.09
CA ALA A 21 -3.86 -26.36 15.79
C ALA A 21 -4.62 -25.23 15.06
N CYS A 22 -3.89 -24.41 14.31
CA CYS A 22 -4.44 -23.34 13.49
C CYS A 22 -5.45 -23.90 12.47
N ASN A 23 -6.61 -23.25 12.37
CA ASN A 23 -7.73 -23.65 11.55
C ASN A 23 -7.36 -23.56 10.06
N ASP A 24 -7.51 -24.65 9.32
CA ASP A 24 -7.33 -24.70 7.86
C ASP A 24 -8.70 -24.51 7.19
N ASP A 25 -8.87 -23.42 6.43
CA ASP A 25 -10.03 -23.25 5.55
C ASP A 25 -9.84 -24.15 4.32
N THR A 26 -10.45 -25.34 4.34
CA THR A 26 -10.52 -26.21 3.17
C THR A 26 -11.46 -25.63 2.13
N MET A 27 -10.90 -25.04 1.07
CA MET A 27 -11.60 -24.89 -0.21
C MET A 27 -11.43 -26.17 -1.02
N GLU A 28 -12.51 -26.95 -1.16
CA GLU A 28 -12.57 -28.00 -2.18
C GLU A 28 -12.58 -27.37 -3.58
N ILE A 29 -11.54 -27.62 -4.36
CA ILE A 29 -11.52 -27.37 -5.80
C ILE A 29 -11.29 -28.72 -6.49
N SER A 30 -12.30 -29.17 -7.23
CA SER A 30 -12.20 -30.28 -8.16
C SER A 30 -11.51 -29.81 -9.45
N VAL A 31 -10.30 -30.31 -9.71
CA VAL A 31 -9.60 -30.09 -10.99
C VAL A 31 -9.15 -31.41 -11.59
N SER A 32 -9.51 -31.61 -12.85
CA SER A 32 -9.16 -32.72 -13.72
C SER A 32 -7.65 -32.83 -13.96
N GLU A 33 -7.16 -34.06 -13.99
CA GLU A 33 -5.77 -34.44 -14.26
C GLU A 33 -5.24 -33.91 -15.59
N SER A 34 -4.15 -33.14 -15.55
CA SER A 34 -3.10 -33.19 -16.57
C SER A 34 -1.87 -32.36 -16.14
N GLN A 35 -0.83 -33.10 -15.75
CA GLN A 35 0.60 -32.78 -15.78
C GLN A 35 1.11 -31.61 -14.91
N THR A 36 1.48 -31.93 -13.67
CA THR A 36 2.35 -31.11 -12.83
C THR A 36 3.67 -31.83 -12.62
N GLU A 37 4.77 -31.24 -13.09
CA GLU A 37 6.12 -31.62 -12.70
C GLU A 37 6.27 -31.55 -11.17
N ASN A 38 7.12 -32.44 -10.62
CA ASN A 38 7.38 -32.63 -9.18
C ASN A 38 7.89 -31.35 -8.46
N LEU A 39 7.00 -30.42 -8.13
CA LEU A 39 7.24 -29.45 -7.07
C LEU A 39 6.93 -30.15 -5.74
N LYS A 40 7.98 -30.62 -5.05
CA LYS A 40 7.83 -30.97 -3.63
C LYS A 40 7.33 -29.72 -2.91
N PRO A 41 6.27 -29.81 -2.09
CA PRO A 41 5.87 -28.69 -1.26
C PRO A 41 7.03 -28.35 -0.33
N GLU A 42 7.58 -27.15 -0.51
CA GLU A 42 8.67 -26.62 0.30
C GLU A 42 8.21 -26.58 1.76
N GLN A 43 8.98 -27.20 2.65
CA GLN A 43 8.61 -27.26 4.05
C GLN A 43 8.82 -25.88 4.69
N PRO A 44 7.90 -25.41 5.55
CA PRO A 44 8.08 -24.15 6.25
C PRO A 44 9.36 -24.18 7.08
N GLY A 45 10.13 -23.08 7.03
CA GLY A 45 11.33 -22.89 7.85
C GLY A 45 11.00 -22.79 9.34
N GLU A 46 12.02 -22.62 10.18
CA GLU A 46 11.84 -22.60 11.64
C GLU A 46 11.03 -21.39 12.13
N LEU A 47 11.12 -20.25 11.43
CA LEU A 47 10.36 -19.03 11.76
C LEU A 47 8.91 -19.13 11.29
N GLU A 48 8.65 -19.73 10.13
CA GLU A 48 7.31 -19.94 9.59
C GLU A 48 6.47 -20.92 10.42
N LYS A 49 7.12 -21.72 11.29
CA LYS A 49 6.45 -22.59 12.28
C LYS A 49 5.97 -21.83 13.51
N ILE A 50 6.42 -20.61 13.71
CA ILE A 50 5.99 -19.76 14.82
C ILE A 50 4.67 -19.12 14.42
N CYS A 51 3.56 -19.52 15.06
CA CYS A 51 2.21 -19.07 14.70
C CYS A 51 1.98 -17.56 14.72
N TYR A 52 2.92 -16.79 15.26
CA TYR A 52 2.87 -15.34 15.30
C TYR A 52 3.82 -14.64 14.32
N TYR A 53 4.75 -15.35 13.66
CA TYR A 53 5.66 -14.74 12.69
C TYR A 53 4.91 -14.20 11.47
N VAL A 54 5.29 -13.01 11.00
CA VAL A 54 4.68 -12.37 9.82
C VAL A 54 5.35 -12.89 8.54
N ASP A 55 6.59 -12.46 8.30
CA ASP A 55 7.49 -12.89 7.24
C ASP A 55 8.87 -12.21 7.41
N GLN A 56 9.78 -12.42 6.45
CA GLN A 56 11.16 -11.95 6.49
C GLN A 56 11.33 -10.42 6.43
N TYR A 57 10.28 -9.67 6.06
CA TYR A 57 10.31 -8.21 5.98
C TYR A 57 9.96 -7.52 7.30
N TRP A 58 9.61 -8.31 8.33
CA TRP A 58 9.30 -7.83 9.67
C TRP A 58 10.25 -8.46 10.70
N SER A 59 10.32 -7.82 11.87
CA SER A 59 11.00 -8.40 13.03
C SER A 59 10.48 -9.81 13.34
N SER A 60 11.36 -10.71 13.77
CA SER A 60 11.00 -12.09 14.14
C SER A 60 10.00 -12.16 15.32
N ASN A 61 9.84 -11.07 16.06
CA ASN A 61 8.88 -10.96 17.17
C ASN A 61 7.60 -10.23 16.77
N ALA A 62 7.53 -9.71 15.54
CA ALA A 62 6.35 -9.06 15.03
C ALA A 62 5.23 -10.07 14.82
N VAL A 63 4.00 -9.63 15.04
CA VAL A 63 2.79 -10.42 14.95
C VAL A 63 1.75 -9.77 14.06
N LEU A 64 1.06 -10.58 13.26
CA LEU A 64 0.01 -10.14 12.37
C LEU A 64 -1.32 -10.04 13.14
N THR A 65 -1.99 -8.90 13.04
CA THR A 65 -3.28 -8.63 13.68
C THR A 65 -4.32 -8.20 12.65
N THR A 66 -5.60 -8.35 12.99
CA THR A 66 -6.73 -7.90 12.16
C THR A 66 -7.21 -6.49 12.50
N SER A 67 -6.72 -5.92 13.60
CA SER A 67 -7.09 -4.58 14.08
C SER A 67 -5.87 -3.81 14.56
N LEU A 68 -5.97 -2.48 14.54
CA LEU A 68 -5.14 -1.56 15.31
C LEU A 68 -5.59 -1.55 16.78
N PRO A 69 -4.82 -0.95 17.72
CA PRO A 69 -5.22 -0.86 19.13
C PRO A 69 -6.56 -0.15 19.34
N ASN A 70 -6.91 0.78 18.46
CA ASN A 70 -8.16 1.53 18.48
C ASN A 70 -9.12 1.02 17.40
N SER A 71 -10.37 0.72 17.77
CA SER A 71 -11.39 0.20 16.85
C SER A 71 -11.90 1.23 15.85
N THR A 72 -11.94 2.52 16.21
CA THR A 72 -12.23 3.63 15.29
C THR A 72 -11.16 3.73 14.21
N ASP A 73 -9.89 3.61 14.58
CA ASP A 73 -8.77 3.65 13.63
C ASP A 73 -8.78 2.42 12.71
N THR A 74 -9.08 1.24 13.26
CA THR A 74 -9.30 0.02 12.47
C THR A 74 -10.43 0.19 11.46
N SER A 75 -11.56 0.76 11.90
CA SER A 75 -12.73 0.99 11.05
C SER A 75 -12.41 2.02 9.95
N PHE A 76 -11.67 3.06 10.30
CA PHE A 76 -11.18 4.05 9.34
C PHE A 76 -10.31 3.39 8.26
N MET A 77 -9.29 2.61 8.62
CA MET A 77 -8.38 1.97 7.65
C MET A 77 -9.13 1.00 6.72
N ASN A 78 -10.04 0.18 7.25
CA ASN A 78 -10.86 -0.72 6.44
C ASN A 78 -11.83 0.03 5.51
N ALA A 79 -12.40 1.14 5.98
CA ALA A 79 -13.25 2.01 5.15
C ALA A 79 -12.44 2.68 4.03
N GLN A 80 -11.23 3.17 4.32
CA GLN A 80 -10.34 3.72 3.30
C GLN A 80 -9.95 2.65 2.28
N MET A 81 -9.56 1.44 2.70
CA MET A 81 -9.24 0.34 1.79
C MET A 81 -10.39 0.06 0.82
N THR A 82 -11.61 -0.06 1.35
CA THR A 82 -12.82 -0.24 0.53
C THR A 82 -13.03 0.90 -0.46
N LYS A 83 -12.84 2.13 -0.02
CA LYS A 83 -13.01 3.31 -0.85
C LYS A 83 -11.97 3.41 -1.97
N ILE A 84 -10.71 3.10 -1.66
CA ILE A 84 -9.61 3.05 -2.64
C ILE A 84 -9.90 1.94 -3.66
N ALA A 85 -10.25 0.73 -3.22
CA ALA A 85 -10.55 -0.37 -4.13
C ALA A 85 -11.73 -0.05 -5.06
N SER A 86 -12.79 0.54 -4.49
CA SER A 86 -13.98 0.96 -5.25
C SER A 86 -13.68 2.05 -6.26
N LEU A 87 -12.79 2.99 -5.96
CA LEU A 87 -12.34 4.03 -6.90
C LEU A 87 -11.80 3.41 -8.20
N TRP A 88 -11.09 2.29 -8.08
CA TRP A 88 -10.50 1.58 -9.21
C TRP A 88 -11.38 0.46 -9.77
N GLY A 89 -12.60 0.28 -9.25
CA GLY A 89 -13.51 -0.80 -9.66
C GLY A 89 -13.00 -2.20 -9.30
N ARG A 90 -12.31 -2.34 -8.16
CA ARG A 90 -11.62 -3.57 -7.73
C ARG A 90 -12.06 -3.97 -6.31
N SER A 91 -11.71 -5.19 -5.94
CA SER A 91 -11.92 -5.74 -4.59
C SER A 91 -10.78 -5.40 -3.65
N ASN A 92 -11.06 -5.42 -2.35
CA ASN A 92 -10.05 -5.16 -1.33
C ASN A 92 -8.97 -6.26 -1.34
N PRO A 93 -7.67 -5.91 -1.34
CA PRO A 93 -6.63 -6.83 -0.89
C PRO A 93 -6.85 -7.14 0.59
N THR A 94 -6.22 -8.21 1.05
CA THR A 94 -6.23 -8.55 2.49
C THR A 94 -5.40 -7.51 3.24
N LEU A 95 -6.07 -6.62 3.98
CA LEU A 95 -5.43 -5.70 4.91
C LEU A 95 -5.23 -6.36 6.27
N ARG A 96 -4.01 -6.33 6.78
CA ARG A 96 -3.66 -6.72 8.15
C ARG A 96 -2.68 -5.70 8.74
N PHE A 97 -2.58 -5.72 10.07
CA PHE A 97 -1.69 -4.83 10.78
C PHE A 97 -0.56 -5.60 11.45
N VAL A 98 0.58 -4.95 11.62
CA VAL A 98 1.76 -5.59 12.22
C VAL A 98 2.10 -4.90 13.53
N ASN A 99 2.15 -5.69 14.59
CA ASN A 99 2.50 -5.25 15.94
C ASN A 99 3.75 -5.99 16.42
N ASP A 100 4.69 -5.30 17.04
CA ASP A 100 5.82 -5.93 17.74
C ASP A 100 5.83 -5.41 19.18
N PRO A 101 5.29 -6.18 20.14
CA PRO A 101 5.28 -5.77 21.55
C PRO A 101 6.68 -5.61 22.15
N SER A 102 7.68 -6.30 21.59
CA SER A 102 9.05 -6.31 22.10
C SER A 102 9.89 -5.15 21.57
N SER A 103 9.61 -4.73 20.33
CA SER A 103 10.31 -3.64 19.66
C SER A 103 9.33 -2.87 18.76
N PRO A 104 8.44 -2.02 19.33
CA PRO A 104 7.35 -1.40 18.56
C PRO A 104 7.80 -0.68 17.29
N ASN A 105 8.95 0.01 17.32
CA ASN A 105 9.51 0.73 16.18
C ASN A 105 9.97 -0.17 15.01
N SER A 106 10.10 -1.48 15.21
CA SER A 106 10.39 -2.42 14.12
C SER A 106 9.24 -2.51 13.11
N THR A 107 8.06 -2.03 13.49
CA THR A 107 6.86 -1.97 12.64
C THR A 107 6.72 -0.61 11.92
N TYR A 108 7.81 0.14 11.77
CA TYR A 108 7.80 1.37 10.97
C TYR A 108 7.89 1.02 9.48
N ASN A 109 6.85 0.38 8.96
CA ASN A 109 6.77 0.00 7.55
C ASN A 109 5.31 -0.27 7.13
N ALA A 110 5.03 -0.14 5.84
CA ALA A 110 3.84 -0.64 5.19
C ALA A 110 4.28 -1.36 3.91
N ILE A 111 3.72 -2.54 3.61
CA ILE A 111 4.18 -3.37 2.51
C ILE A 111 2.98 -3.92 1.74
N SER A 112 3.05 -3.73 0.42
CA SER A 112 2.14 -4.30 -0.56
C SER A 112 2.74 -5.54 -1.23
N TYR A 113 2.08 -6.69 -1.09
CA TYR A 113 2.52 -7.96 -1.63
C TYR A 113 1.77 -8.29 -2.92
N SER A 114 2.49 -8.81 -3.92
CA SER A 114 1.91 -9.25 -5.21
C SER A 114 0.83 -10.33 -5.08
N THR A 115 0.74 -10.98 -3.92
CA THR A 115 -0.26 -12.00 -3.59
C THR A 115 -1.60 -11.43 -3.09
N GLY A 116 -1.86 -10.13 -3.28
CA GLY A 116 -3.14 -9.52 -2.92
C GLY A 116 -3.27 -9.18 -1.43
N LYS A 117 -2.15 -8.80 -0.78
CA LYS A 117 -2.11 -8.49 0.66
C LYS A 117 -1.41 -7.15 0.89
N ILE A 118 -1.85 -6.41 1.89
CA ILE A 118 -1.18 -5.22 2.41
C ILE A 118 -1.01 -5.38 3.92
N TYR A 119 0.22 -5.31 4.39
CA TYR A 119 0.55 -5.34 5.82
C TYR A 119 0.99 -3.96 6.27
N TYR A 120 0.36 -3.47 7.33
CA TYR A 120 0.50 -2.09 7.78
C TYR A 120 0.98 -2.03 9.23
N GLY A 121 2.18 -1.53 9.48
CA GLY A 121 2.77 -1.54 10.80
C GLY A 121 2.18 -0.52 11.77
N TYR A 122 2.16 -0.86 13.07
CA TYR A 122 1.64 0.01 14.13
C TYR A 122 2.46 1.29 14.29
N ALA A 123 3.79 1.22 14.19
CA ALA A 123 4.63 2.39 14.41
C ALA A 123 4.49 3.43 13.30
N ILE A 124 4.46 3.00 12.03
CA ILE A 124 4.23 3.93 10.92
C ILE A 124 2.82 4.52 10.97
N TYR A 125 1.80 3.74 11.38
CA TYR A 125 0.44 4.23 11.57
C TYR A 125 0.38 5.36 12.60
N ALA A 126 0.98 5.12 13.77
CA ALA A 126 0.98 6.07 14.88
C ALA A 126 1.74 7.35 14.53
N ASP A 127 2.89 7.24 13.87
CA ASP A 127 3.66 8.39 13.41
C ASP A 127 2.91 9.21 12.36
N ALA A 128 2.36 8.57 11.33
CA ALA A 128 1.53 9.21 10.32
C ALA A 128 0.34 9.96 10.94
N LYS A 129 -0.35 9.32 11.90
CA LYS A 129 -1.45 9.91 12.65
C LYS A 129 -0.99 11.14 13.44
N SER A 130 0.19 11.08 14.07
CA SER A 130 0.74 12.20 14.84
C SER A 130 1.16 13.40 13.99
N LYS A 131 1.64 13.16 12.76
CA LYS A 131 2.13 14.21 11.84
C LYS A 131 1.02 14.94 11.09
N GLY A 132 -0.10 14.28 10.80
CA GLY A 132 -1.18 14.91 10.04
C GLY A 132 -2.54 14.25 10.15
N GLY A 133 -2.73 13.34 11.10
CA GLY A 133 -3.98 12.64 11.31
C GLY A 133 -4.30 11.60 10.24
N ASN A 134 -5.60 11.40 10.02
CA ASN A 134 -6.14 10.32 9.18
C ASN A 134 -5.73 10.44 7.71
N ILE A 135 -5.53 11.65 7.19
CA ILE A 135 -5.22 11.86 5.79
C ILE A 135 -3.86 11.28 5.39
N VAL A 136 -2.89 11.31 6.31
CA VAL A 136 -1.55 10.74 6.08
C VAL A 136 -1.65 9.22 5.97
N ASN A 137 -2.40 8.59 6.88
CA ASN A 137 -2.66 7.14 6.82
C ASN A 137 -3.44 6.75 5.56
N ALA A 138 -4.41 7.56 5.12
CA ALA A 138 -5.13 7.33 3.88
C ALA A 138 -4.23 7.43 2.64
N MET A 139 -3.29 8.40 2.64
CA MET A 139 -2.28 8.54 1.58
C MET A 139 -1.40 7.30 1.49
N ILE A 140 -0.80 6.86 2.62
CA ILE A 140 0.06 5.68 2.64
C ILE A 140 -0.72 4.45 2.18
N LEU A 141 -1.96 4.27 2.64
CA LEU A 141 -2.79 3.14 2.21
C LEU A 141 -3.10 3.17 0.71
N ALA A 142 -3.32 4.36 0.14
CA ALA A 142 -3.52 4.53 -1.30
C ALA A 142 -2.23 4.30 -2.10
N HIS A 143 -1.07 4.65 -1.56
CA HIS A 143 0.25 4.31 -2.11
C HIS A 143 0.43 2.78 -2.16
N GLU A 144 0.20 2.08 -1.04
CA GLU A 144 0.28 0.61 -1.01
C GLU A 144 -0.71 -0.06 -1.99
N TYR A 145 -1.88 0.54 -2.16
CA TYR A 145 -2.83 0.08 -3.18
C TYR A 145 -2.36 0.39 -4.60
N GLY A 146 -1.63 1.49 -4.82
CA GLY A 146 -0.95 1.79 -6.08
C GLY A 146 -0.05 0.64 -6.51
N HIS A 147 0.71 0.05 -5.59
CA HIS A 147 1.47 -1.17 -5.87
C HIS A 147 0.58 -2.38 -6.22
N GLN A 148 -0.60 -2.52 -5.60
CA GLN A 148 -1.56 -3.55 -6.03
C GLN A 148 -1.99 -3.35 -7.49
N LEU A 149 -2.25 -2.11 -7.92
CA LEU A 149 -2.56 -1.81 -9.33
C LEU A 149 -1.38 -2.18 -10.24
N GLN A 150 -0.16 -1.86 -9.83
CA GLN A 150 1.05 -2.25 -10.55
C GLN A 150 1.14 -3.75 -10.76
N TYR A 151 0.95 -4.56 -9.70
CA TYR A 151 0.95 -6.01 -9.81
C TYR A 151 -0.18 -6.55 -10.70
N ILE A 152 -1.37 -5.96 -10.60
CA ILE A 152 -2.57 -6.42 -11.34
C ILE A 152 -2.44 -6.14 -12.84
N PHE A 153 -1.93 -4.97 -13.20
CA PHE A 153 -1.94 -4.47 -14.57
C PHE A 153 -0.58 -4.52 -15.27
N GLY A 154 0.46 -4.96 -14.57
CA GLY A 154 1.83 -4.96 -15.10
C GLY A 154 2.39 -3.54 -15.29
N LEU A 155 2.11 -2.65 -14.33
CA LEU A 155 2.62 -1.28 -14.29
C LEU A 155 3.82 -1.20 -13.33
N PRO A 156 4.64 -0.13 -13.37
CA PRO A 156 4.62 0.97 -14.33
C PRO A 156 5.00 0.51 -15.76
N SER A 157 4.55 1.23 -16.79
CA SER A 157 4.98 1.00 -18.18
C SER A 157 6.44 1.40 -18.43
N VAL A 158 7.03 2.16 -17.51
CA VAL A 158 8.45 2.57 -17.52
C VAL A 158 9.24 1.68 -16.58
N SER A 159 10.36 1.11 -17.05
CA SER A 159 11.26 0.30 -16.24
C SER A 159 12.63 0.97 -16.07
N GLU A 160 13.19 0.83 -14.87
CA GLU A 160 14.55 1.23 -14.53
C GLU A 160 15.20 0.19 -13.61
N SER A 161 16.51 0.28 -13.38
CA SER A 161 17.24 -0.62 -12.49
C SER A 161 17.01 -0.35 -10.99
N THR A 162 16.20 0.65 -10.65
CA THR A 162 15.85 1.02 -9.27
C THR A 162 14.34 0.92 -9.05
N ALA A 163 13.91 0.89 -7.79
CA ALA A 163 12.49 0.88 -7.40
C ALA A 163 11.74 2.18 -7.72
N ARG A 164 12.45 3.24 -8.09
CA ARG A 164 11.92 4.60 -8.22
C ARG A 164 10.69 4.73 -9.14
N PRO A 165 10.60 4.09 -10.33
CA PRO A 165 9.38 4.18 -11.16
C PRO A 165 8.15 3.66 -10.41
N ASN A 166 8.30 2.53 -9.71
CA ASN A 166 7.22 1.92 -8.93
C ASN A 166 6.77 2.84 -7.79
N GLU A 167 7.73 3.39 -7.04
CA GLU A 167 7.46 4.25 -5.89
C GLU A 167 6.84 5.60 -6.27
N LEU A 168 7.36 6.25 -7.32
CA LEU A 168 6.83 7.54 -7.76
C LEU A 168 5.44 7.40 -8.38
N GLU A 169 5.17 6.35 -9.14
CA GLU A 169 3.81 6.12 -9.63
C GLU A 169 2.85 5.80 -8.47
N ALA A 170 3.28 5.03 -7.46
CA ALA A 170 2.48 4.77 -6.26
C ALA A 170 2.16 6.05 -5.46
N ASP A 171 3.13 6.97 -5.35
CA ASP A 171 2.89 8.33 -4.83
C ASP A 171 1.87 9.10 -5.68
N GLY A 172 1.95 8.95 -7.00
CA GLY A 172 0.98 9.49 -7.94
C GLY A 172 -0.44 8.94 -7.71
N PHE A 173 -0.58 7.62 -7.57
CA PHE A 173 -1.87 6.98 -7.27
C PHE A 173 -2.44 7.49 -5.93
N ALA A 174 -1.59 7.72 -4.93
CA ALA A 174 -2.00 8.30 -3.66
C ALA A 174 -2.52 9.74 -3.83
N GLY A 175 -1.79 10.59 -4.57
CA GLY A 175 -2.23 11.94 -4.92
C GLY A 175 -3.58 11.94 -5.68
N TYR A 176 -3.72 11.04 -6.65
CA TYR A 176 -4.96 10.84 -7.41
C TYR A 176 -6.13 10.48 -6.50
N TYR A 177 -5.95 9.50 -5.61
CA TYR A 177 -6.95 9.12 -4.62
C TYR A 177 -7.36 10.30 -3.72
N LEU A 178 -6.39 11.11 -3.28
CA LEU A 178 -6.67 12.25 -2.42
C LEU A 178 -7.53 13.31 -3.11
N ARG A 179 -7.38 13.48 -4.43
CA ARG A 179 -8.16 14.43 -5.24
C ARG A 179 -9.56 13.93 -5.58
N ARG A 180 -9.70 12.66 -5.98
CA ARG A 180 -10.92 12.16 -6.64
C ARG A 180 -12.17 12.42 -5.78
N PRO A 181 -13.30 12.86 -6.37
CA PRO A 181 -14.55 13.09 -5.63
C PRO A 181 -15.09 11.84 -4.91
N ASN A 182 -14.91 10.68 -5.53
CA ASN A 182 -15.22 9.37 -4.94
C ASN A 182 -14.02 8.76 -4.16
N GLY A 183 -12.87 9.44 -4.14
CA GLY A 183 -11.72 9.17 -3.27
C GLY A 183 -11.75 10.02 -2.00
N TYR A 184 -10.62 10.47 -1.47
CA TYR A 184 -10.57 11.29 -0.25
C TYR A 184 -11.19 12.69 -0.41
N ASN A 185 -11.42 13.13 -1.65
CA ASN A 185 -12.18 14.33 -2.02
C ASN A 185 -11.64 15.65 -1.44
N GLN A 186 -10.33 15.90 -1.57
CA GLN A 186 -9.75 17.21 -1.31
C GLN A 186 -9.72 18.05 -2.59
N THR A 187 -10.15 19.30 -2.49
CA THR A 187 -10.34 20.19 -3.65
C THR A 187 -9.20 21.19 -3.83
N SER A 188 -8.34 21.34 -2.84
CA SER A 188 -7.13 22.16 -2.89
C SER A 188 -5.92 21.37 -2.43
N PHE A 189 -4.75 21.72 -2.94
CA PHE A 189 -3.53 20.98 -2.61
C PHE A 189 -3.02 21.25 -1.20
N ALA A 190 -3.24 22.46 -0.68
CA ALA A 190 -2.96 22.82 0.71
C ALA A 190 -3.67 21.88 1.72
N GLN A 191 -4.86 21.36 1.40
CA GLN A 191 -5.56 20.42 2.27
C GLN A 191 -4.85 19.07 2.44
N ILE A 192 -3.95 18.72 1.52
CA ILE A 192 -3.19 17.47 1.56
C ILE A 192 -1.75 17.68 2.04
N ALA A 193 -1.47 18.81 2.72
CA ALA A 193 -0.12 19.19 3.10
C ALA A 193 0.64 18.12 3.87
N ALA A 194 0.06 17.67 4.99
CA ALA A 194 0.69 16.65 5.80
C ALA A 194 0.87 15.31 5.06
N ALA A 195 0.04 15.03 4.04
CA ALA A 195 0.15 13.80 3.25
C ALA A 195 1.40 13.84 2.36
N TYR A 196 1.60 14.87 1.53
CA TYR A 196 2.81 14.95 0.72
C TYR A 196 4.08 15.19 1.55
N GLU A 197 3.96 15.78 2.75
CA GLU A 197 5.09 15.92 3.68
C GLU A 197 5.55 14.57 4.21
N PHE A 198 4.64 13.63 4.37
CA PHE A 198 4.99 12.27 4.72
C PHE A 198 5.68 11.55 3.56
N ALA A 199 5.14 11.66 2.34
CA ALA A 199 5.75 11.05 1.15
C ALA A 199 7.22 11.49 0.97
N GLN A 200 7.51 12.78 1.11
CA GLN A 200 8.89 13.27 1.00
C GLN A 200 9.81 12.75 2.11
N SER A 201 9.28 12.49 3.30
CA SER A 201 10.08 12.04 4.45
C SER A 201 10.64 10.63 4.28
N ILE A 202 10.07 9.85 3.35
CA ILE A 202 10.53 8.51 2.97
C ILE A 202 11.45 8.56 1.73
N GLY A 203 11.63 9.71 1.11
CA GLY A 203 12.57 9.87 0.00
C GLY A 203 14.03 9.69 0.43
N ASP A 204 14.87 9.30 -0.52
CA ASP A 204 16.30 9.07 -0.29
C ASP A 204 17.16 9.66 -1.44
N TYR A 205 18.46 9.79 -1.23
CA TYR A 205 19.41 10.29 -2.26
C TYR A 205 20.35 9.21 -2.80
N GLN A 206 20.03 7.92 -2.57
CA GLN A 206 20.85 6.79 -2.99
C GLN A 206 20.59 6.43 -4.46
N THR A 207 20.77 7.37 -5.39
CA THR A 207 20.29 7.29 -6.77
C THR A 207 20.78 6.10 -7.61
N THR A 208 21.81 5.39 -7.16
CA THR A 208 22.36 4.19 -7.81
C THR A 208 21.98 2.89 -7.09
N SER A 209 21.28 2.96 -5.96
CA SER A 209 20.80 1.79 -5.21
C SER A 209 19.58 1.20 -5.90
N ALA A 210 19.52 -0.13 -5.98
CA ALA A 210 18.34 -0.83 -6.48
C ALA A 210 17.07 -0.46 -5.68
N GLY A 211 17.23 -0.18 -4.39
CA GLY A 211 16.15 0.28 -3.50
C GLY A 211 15.95 1.80 -3.48
N HIS A 212 16.44 2.56 -4.46
CA HIS A 212 16.20 4.00 -4.51
C HIS A 212 14.71 4.28 -4.79
N HIS A 213 14.03 4.95 -3.86
CA HIS A 213 12.60 5.25 -3.95
C HIS A 213 12.32 6.55 -4.73
N GLY A 214 13.33 7.38 -4.88
CA GLY A 214 13.21 8.75 -5.36
C GLY A 214 13.61 9.77 -4.29
N THR A 215 14.11 10.91 -4.74
CA THR A 215 14.48 12.00 -3.85
C THR A 215 13.24 12.65 -3.22
N PRO A 216 13.36 13.29 -2.03
CA PRO A 216 12.24 13.98 -1.40
C PRO A 216 11.48 14.96 -2.32
N PRO A 217 12.15 15.77 -3.18
CA PRO A 217 11.46 16.59 -4.19
C PRO A 217 10.70 15.77 -5.25
N GLN A 218 11.28 14.68 -5.74
CA GLN A 218 10.61 13.80 -6.71
C GLN A 218 9.32 13.20 -6.15
N ARG A 219 9.34 12.72 -4.89
CA ARG A 219 8.16 12.16 -4.23
C ARG A 219 7.04 13.19 -4.08
N ARG A 220 7.35 14.44 -3.68
CA ARG A 220 6.35 15.53 -3.65
C ARG A 220 5.76 15.85 -5.01
N SER A 221 6.64 15.93 -6.00
CA SER A 221 6.27 16.22 -7.38
C SER A 221 5.34 15.13 -7.95
N ALA A 222 5.62 13.86 -7.63
CA ALA A 222 4.77 12.72 -7.98
C ALA A 222 3.37 12.80 -7.35
N VAL A 223 3.28 13.10 -6.04
CA VAL A 223 1.97 13.31 -5.37
C VAL A 223 1.21 14.47 -6.01
N ARG A 224 1.88 15.59 -6.32
CA ARG A 224 1.24 16.75 -6.97
C ARG A 224 0.74 16.40 -8.36
N LEU A 225 1.54 15.72 -9.18
CA LEU A 225 1.12 15.25 -10.50
C LEU A 225 -0.10 14.34 -10.39
N GLY A 226 -0.07 13.36 -9.49
CA GLY A 226 -1.21 12.48 -9.21
C GLY A 226 -2.48 13.25 -8.82
N PHE A 227 -2.33 14.24 -7.93
CA PHE A 227 -3.43 15.09 -7.48
C PHE A 227 -4.04 15.91 -8.63
N LEU A 228 -3.21 16.42 -9.55
CA LEU A 228 -3.69 17.13 -10.75
C LEU A 228 -4.40 16.17 -11.72
N LEU A 229 -3.86 14.97 -11.94
CA LEU A 229 -4.51 13.94 -12.76
C LEU A 229 -5.86 13.50 -12.18
N GLY A 230 -6.01 13.54 -10.84
CA GLY A 230 -7.25 13.20 -10.15
C GLY A 230 -8.45 14.12 -10.44
N GLN A 231 -8.26 15.19 -11.21
CA GLN A 231 -9.38 15.95 -11.79
C GLN A 231 -10.17 15.15 -12.81
N TYR A 232 -9.50 14.21 -13.47
CA TYR A 232 -10.04 13.37 -14.53
C TYR A 232 -10.34 11.98 -13.99
N ASP A 233 -11.29 11.30 -14.63
CA ASP A 233 -11.60 9.91 -14.31
C ASP A 233 -10.79 9.00 -15.24
N LEU A 234 -9.68 8.49 -14.72
CA LEU A 234 -8.72 7.65 -15.44
C LEU A 234 -8.82 6.19 -14.97
N SER A 235 -8.68 5.27 -15.92
CA SER A 235 -8.34 3.88 -15.61
C SER A 235 -6.91 3.80 -15.05
N ALA A 236 -6.53 2.70 -14.41
CA ALA A 236 -5.15 2.54 -13.91
C ALA A 236 -4.11 2.63 -15.05
N ALA A 237 -4.42 2.06 -16.22
CA ALA A 237 -3.53 2.12 -17.38
C ALA A 237 -3.47 3.53 -18.01
N ASP A 238 -4.57 4.28 -18.03
CA ASP A 238 -4.55 5.67 -18.50
C ASP A 238 -3.89 6.60 -17.49
N PHE A 239 -3.98 6.30 -16.19
CA PHE A 239 -3.20 6.98 -15.15
C PHE A 239 -1.71 6.78 -15.40
N ASP A 240 -1.23 5.54 -15.47
CA ASP A 240 0.16 5.19 -15.78
C ASP A 240 0.65 5.94 -17.03
N TYR A 241 -0.10 5.83 -18.14
CA TYR A 241 0.23 6.49 -19.39
C TYR A 241 0.41 8.00 -19.18
N ASN A 242 -0.56 8.69 -18.56
CA ASN A 242 -0.48 10.13 -18.39
C ASN A 242 0.60 10.53 -17.37
N PHE A 243 0.78 9.74 -16.31
CA PHE A 243 1.79 9.98 -15.29
C PHE A 243 3.19 9.98 -15.92
N PHE A 244 3.57 8.92 -16.65
CA PHE A 244 4.87 8.84 -17.31
C PHE A 244 4.95 9.61 -18.63
N TYR A 245 3.81 9.99 -19.22
CA TYR A 245 3.80 10.93 -20.33
C TYR A 245 4.39 12.28 -19.90
N TYR A 246 3.94 12.80 -18.75
CA TYR A 246 4.43 14.08 -18.22
C TYR A 246 5.72 13.90 -17.41
N TYR A 247 5.84 12.85 -16.59
CA TYR A 247 6.99 12.58 -15.74
C TYR A 247 8.05 11.76 -16.49
N GLN A 248 8.78 12.42 -17.39
CA GLN A 248 9.77 11.77 -18.24
C GLN A 248 11.14 11.59 -17.58
N GLY A 249 11.68 10.39 -17.77
CA GLY A 249 13.01 10.01 -17.33
C GLY A 249 13.04 9.91 -15.82
N VAL A 250 12.59 8.78 -15.28
CA VAL A 250 12.64 8.53 -13.84
C VAL A 250 14.09 8.72 -13.33
N LEU A 251 15.12 8.45 -14.15
CA LEU A 251 16.53 8.83 -14.01
C LEU A 251 16.86 10.30 -13.77
N ASN A 252 16.17 11.25 -14.44
CA ASN A 252 16.47 12.69 -14.35
C ASN A 252 15.29 13.54 -13.81
N GLY A 253 14.10 12.95 -13.61
CA GLY A 253 12.88 13.58 -13.12
C GLY A 253 12.32 14.72 -13.97
N THR A 254 12.50 14.70 -15.30
CA THR A 254 12.14 15.84 -16.16
C THR A 254 10.67 15.83 -16.58
N TYR A 255 10.10 17.00 -16.85
CA TYR A 255 8.73 17.10 -17.37
C TYR A 255 8.67 17.26 -18.89
N LYS A 256 7.79 16.52 -19.56
CA LYS A 256 7.54 16.64 -21.00
C LYS A 256 6.65 17.85 -21.29
N MET A 257 7.12 18.72 -22.19
CA MET A 257 6.36 19.89 -22.68
C MET A 257 5.62 19.64 -24.00
N ALA A 258 5.76 18.44 -24.58
CA ALA A 258 5.11 18.10 -25.84
C ALA A 258 3.63 17.75 -25.64
N LYS A 259 2.81 18.13 -26.63
CA LYS A 259 1.34 18.01 -26.62
C LYS A 259 0.86 16.55 -26.53
N ASN A 260 0.06 16.23 -25.52
CA ASN A 260 -0.63 14.94 -25.39
C ASN A 260 -1.88 14.91 -26.27
N SER A 261 -1.74 14.45 -27.51
CA SER A 261 -2.86 14.36 -28.46
C SER A 261 -3.90 13.29 -28.11
N LYS A 262 -3.56 12.31 -27.26
CA LYS A 262 -4.50 11.26 -26.79
C LYS A 262 -5.51 11.82 -25.79
N PHE A 263 -5.11 12.77 -24.95
CA PHE A 263 -5.96 13.40 -23.93
C PHE A 263 -5.91 14.93 -24.00
N PRO A 264 -6.51 15.55 -25.03
CA PRO A 264 -6.34 16.98 -25.31
C PRO A 264 -6.87 17.92 -24.21
N GLU A 265 -7.97 17.55 -23.54
CA GLU A 265 -8.52 18.36 -22.43
C GLU A 265 -7.62 18.29 -21.18
N LEU A 266 -7.16 17.08 -20.85
CA LEU A 266 -6.19 16.86 -19.77
C LEU A 266 -4.89 17.60 -20.08
N ASP A 267 -4.43 17.58 -21.33
CA ASP A 267 -3.23 18.29 -21.76
C ASP A 267 -3.35 19.81 -21.58
N ALA A 268 -4.48 20.39 -21.94
CA ALA A 268 -4.75 21.81 -21.75
C ALA A 268 -4.79 22.20 -20.27
N TYR A 269 -5.24 21.31 -19.39
CA TYR A 269 -5.18 21.49 -17.95
C TYR A 269 -3.75 21.38 -17.43
N MET A 270 -3.07 20.27 -17.74
CA MET A 270 -1.71 19.98 -17.26
C MET A 270 -0.70 21.03 -17.71
N SER A 271 -0.84 21.57 -18.92
CA SER A 271 0.04 22.62 -19.46
C SER A 271 0.12 23.87 -18.57
N GLN A 272 -0.88 24.12 -17.71
CA GLN A 272 -0.88 25.25 -16.78
C GLN A 272 0.06 25.02 -15.57
N TYR A 273 0.47 23.78 -15.32
CA TYR A 273 1.22 23.36 -14.13
C TYR A 273 2.58 22.74 -14.44
N LEU A 274 2.96 22.55 -15.71
CA LEU A 274 4.23 21.87 -16.05
C LEU A 274 5.47 22.60 -15.50
N ASP A 275 5.47 23.93 -15.55
CA ASP A 275 6.57 24.73 -14.99
C ASP A 275 6.61 24.62 -13.45
N GLU A 276 5.46 24.68 -12.77
CA GLU A 276 5.34 24.46 -11.32
C GLU A 276 5.88 23.08 -10.94
N LEU A 277 5.43 22.04 -11.63
CA LEU A 277 5.83 20.65 -11.40
C LEU A 277 7.34 20.45 -11.54
N LYS A 278 7.96 21.10 -12.54
CA LYS A 278 9.41 21.10 -12.73
C LYS A 278 10.14 21.79 -11.58
N GLN A 279 9.64 22.94 -11.12
CA GLN A 279 10.23 23.67 -9.99
C GLN A 279 10.12 22.90 -8.66
N ILE A 280 9.01 22.17 -8.45
CA ILE A 280 8.86 21.27 -7.29
C ILE A 280 9.89 20.16 -7.37
N GLN A 281 10.05 19.55 -8.55
CA GLN A 281 10.96 18.43 -8.75
C GLN A 281 12.43 18.83 -8.62
N SER A 282 12.84 19.99 -9.13
CA SER A 282 14.21 20.49 -9.00
C SER A 282 14.54 20.98 -7.59
N GLY A 283 13.52 21.14 -6.73
CA GLY A 283 13.65 21.73 -5.40
C GLY A 283 13.76 23.25 -5.40
N GLU A 284 13.45 23.91 -6.53
CA GLU A 284 13.36 25.37 -6.62
C GLU A 284 12.21 25.92 -5.76
N ILE A 285 11.08 25.20 -5.69
CA ILE A 285 10.00 25.49 -4.73
C ILE A 285 10.38 24.89 -3.38
N SER A 286 10.55 25.76 -2.37
CA SER A 286 10.83 25.34 -0.99
C SER A 286 9.68 24.54 -0.38
N ALA A 287 9.93 23.86 0.74
CA ALA A 287 8.89 23.13 1.46
C ALA A 287 7.78 24.06 1.97
N GLU A 288 8.13 25.29 2.32
CA GLU A 288 7.21 26.33 2.77
C GLU A 288 6.34 26.84 1.62
N GLU A 289 6.93 27.14 0.46
CA GLU A 289 6.18 27.59 -0.73
C GLU A 289 5.24 26.51 -1.26
N PHE A 290 5.64 25.24 -1.15
CA PHE A 290 4.83 24.10 -1.57
C PHE A 290 3.50 23.99 -0.82
N LYS A 291 3.43 24.51 0.41
CA LYS A 291 2.21 24.52 1.25
C LYS A 291 1.14 25.49 0.77
N GLU A 292 1.57 26.53 0.08
CA GLU A 292 0.69 27.60 -0.38
C GLU A 292 0.20 27.39 -1.82
N LEU A 293 0.60 26.27 -2.46
CA LEU A 293 0.11 25.91 -3.79
C LEU A 293 -1.39 25.64 -3.78
N LYS A 294 -2.08 26.17 -4.79
CA LYS A 294 -3.52 26.05 -4.95
C LYS A 294 -3.92 24.69 -5.56
#